data_AF-A0A954LE80-F1
#
_entry.id   AF-A0A954LE80-F1
#
_cell.length_a   1.000
_cell.length_b   1.000
_cell.length_c   1.000
_cell.angle_alpha   90.00
_cell.angle_beta   90.00
_cell.angle_gamma   90.00
#
_symmetry.space_group_name_H-M   'P 1'
#
loop_
_entity.id
_entity.type
_entity.pdbx_description
1 polymer ?
#
loop_
_entity_poly.entity_id
_entity_poly.type
_entity_poly.pdbx_seq_one_letter_code
_entity_poly.pdbx_strand_id
1 'polypeptide(L)'
;MKWSPPHISWPPACRACLTSLIGLAVALQSGGCASLNQLHLPPSSSKSNPSGTSAEHLAQSADDGDPVTLIAARPLPATILAPRPFVWEKSGRSAGGRQFQQITTGESGSRTLVIGSVAGRDPAAIRLIDQLARELHENSLILGGFRADIIRTLNPDGEVNQSLTNEEHVPVYRSFPNVAPGTTPQQTLAPEVDFLLNRVRDSEPQRVIHVRSIGGSRGMIASSSPQSHAREVADWLDFKHSLLSQSA
;
A
#
# COMPACT_ATOMS: atom_id res chain seq x y z
N MET A 1 -7.77 23.74 17.88
CA MET A 1 -8.52 23.83 16.61
C MET A 1 -9.16 22.46 16.36
N LYS A 2 -10.49 22.41 16.25
CA LYS A 2 -11.27 21.18 16.08
C LYS A 2 -11.40 20.94 14.57
N TRP A 3 -10.68 19.96 14.04
CA TRP A 3 -10.77 19.59 12.62
C TRP A 3 -12.07 18.82 12.42
N SER A 4 -12.96 19.35 11.58
CA SER A 4 -14.15 18.65 11.09
C SER A 4 -13.83 18.16 9.69
N PRO A 5 -13.88 16.85 9.41
CA PRO A 5 -13.69 16.35 8.05
C PRO A 5 -14.79 16.93 7.14
N PRO A 6 -14.49 17.22 5.86
CA PRO A 6 -15.52 17.56 4.90
C PRO A 6 -16.51 16.39 4.79
N HIS A 7 -17.80 16.67 4.95
CA HIS A 7 -18.88 15.75 4.62
C HIS A 7 -18.87 15.51 3.10
N ILE A 8 -18.06 14.56 2.63
CA ILE A 8 -18.13 14.09 1.25
C ILE A 8 -19.34 13.14 1.18
N SER A 9 -20.48 13.67 0.74
CA SER A 9 -21.66 12.85 0.42
C SER A 9 -21.41 12.08 -0.86
N TRP A 10 -20.85 10.87 -0.73
CA TRP A 10 -20.72 9.96 -1.85
C TRP A 10 -22.11 9.50 -2.33
N PRO A 11 -22.40 9.54 -3.63
CA PRO A 11 -23.63 8.97 -4.17
C PRO A 11 -23.69 7.47 -3.85
N PRO A 12 -24.89 6.90 -3.62
CA PRO A 12 -25.07 5.49 -3.22
C PRO A 12 -24.43 4.48 -4.20
N ALA A 13 -24.24 4.87 -5.46
CA ALA A 13 -23.52 4.07 -6.46
C ALA A 13 -22.02 3.88 -6.15
N CYS A 14 -21.34 4.87 -5.54
CA CYS A 14 -19.93 4.75 -5.16
C CYS A 14 -19.72 3.89 -3.90
N ARG A 15 -20.72 3.84 -2.99
CA ARG A 15 -20.67 2.95 -1.80
C ARG A 15 -20.70 1.47 -2.20
N ALA A 16 -21.44 1.11 -3.25
CA ALA A 16 -21.54 -0.28 -3.72
C ALA A 16 -20.26 -0.80 -4.39
N CYS A 17 -19.43 0.10 -4.94
CA CYS A 17 -18.17 -0.27 -5.59
C CYS A 17 -17.06 -0.59 -4.56
N LEU A 18 -17.00 0.19 -3.47
CA LEU A 18 -16.02 -0.04 -2.40
C LEU A 18 -16.40 -1.24 -1.49
N THR A 19 -17.70 -1.51 -1.28
CA THR A 19 -18.14 -2.71 -0.56
C THR A 19 -18.00 -4.00 -1.39
N SER A 20 -18.05 -3.94 -2.73
CA SER A 20 -17.77 -5.10 -3.59
C SER A 20 -16.30 -5.53 -3.57
N LEU A 21 -15.36 -4.60 -3.36
CA LEU A 21 -13.93 -4.92 -3.32
C LEU A 21 -13.47 -5.51 -1.98
N ILE A 22 -14.15 -5.19 -0.87
CA ILE A 22 -13.82 -5.73 0.47
C ILE A 22 -14.67 -6.99 0.80
N GLY A 23 -15.77 -7.22 0.06
CA GLY A 23 -16.71 -8.33 0.29
C GLY A 23 -16.34 -9.70 -0.31
N LEU A 24 -15.18 -9.86 -0.95
CA LEU A 24 -14.82 -11.12 -1.64
C LEU A 24 -13.52 -11.75 -1.10
N ALA A 25 -13.49 -12.08 0.19
CA ALA A 25 -12.42 -12.90 0.75
C ALA A 25 -12.81 -13.79 1.93
N VAL A 26 -14.11 -14.12 2.10
CA VAL A 26 -14.55 -15.11 3.10
C VAL A 26 -15.60 -16.04 2.50
N ALA A 27 -15.16 -17.01 1.71
CA ALA A 27 -15.85 -18.29 1.54
C ALA A 27 -14.89 -19.35 0.99
N LEU A 28 -14.85 -20.48 1.70
CA LEU A 28 -14.37 -21.82 1.31
C LEU A 28 -12.85 -22.06 1.23
N GLN A 29 -12.36 -22.90 2.14
CA GLN A 29 -11.86 -24.23 1.75
C GLN A 29 -11.74 -25.16 2.96
N SER A 30 -12.73 -26.04 3.09
CA SER A 30 -12.64 -27.33 3.76
C SER A 30 -12.79 -28.42 2.70
N GLY A 31 -11.75 -29.22 2.49
CA GLY A 31 -11.78 -30.57 1.92
C GLY A 31 -11.84 -30.72 0.39
N GLY A 32 -11.00 -31.63 -0.13
CA GLY A 32 -11.27 -32.35 -1.39
C GLY A 32 -10.11 -32.39 -2.39
N CYS A 33 -9.38 -33.50 -2.42
CA CYS A 33 -8.52 -33.88 -3.55
C CYS A 33 -9.38 -34.22 -4.77
N ALA A 34 -9.14 -33.58 -5.93
CA ALA A 34 -9.53 -34.12 -7.22
C ALA A 34 -8.66 -33.57 -8.36
N SER A 35 -8.36 -34.49 -9.28
CA SER A 35 -7.57 -34.44 -10.52
C SER A 35 -7.45 -33.15 -11.32
N LEU A 36 -6.22 -32.96 -11.79
CA LEU A 36 -5.80 -32.20 -12.97
C LEU A 36 -6.61 -32.57 -14.22
N ASN A 37 -7.16 -31.56 -14.89
CA ASN A 37 -7.41 -31.59 -16.33
C ASN A 37 -6.88 -30.29 -16.97
N GLN A 38 -6.13 -30.47 -18.06
CA GLN A 38 -5.43 -29.46 -18.84
C GLN A 38 -6.40 -28.42 -19.44
N LEU A 39 -6.05 -27.14 -19.31
CA LEU A 39 -6.66 -26.06 -20.08
C LEU A 39 -5.76 -25.73 -21.29
N HIS A 40 -6.34 -25.92 -22.47
CA HIS A 40 -5.81 -25.53 -23.76
C HIS A 40 -6.25 -24.07 -24.05
N LEU A 41 -5.30 -23.16 -24.23
CA LEU A 41 -5.56 -21.76 -24.61
C LEU A 41 -5.21 -21.55 -26.10
N PRO A 42 -6.09 -20.92 -26.92
CA PRO A 42 -5.75 -20.50 -28.27
C PRO A 42 -4.97 -19.16 -28.28
N PRO A 43 -4.24 -18.87 -29.38
CA PRO A 43 -3.28 -17.77 -29.46
C PRO A 43 -3.90 -16.37 -29.65
N SER A 44 -3.15 -15.37 -29.21
CA SER A 44 -3.45 -13.95 -29.30
C SER A 44 -3.39 -13.42 -30.74
N SER A 45 -4.45 -12.74 -31.17
CA SER A 45 -4.50 -12.02 -32.43
C SER A 45 -3.96 -10.60 -32.26
N SER A 46 -2.83 -10.33 -32.90
CA SER A 46 -2.25 -9.00 -33.13
C SER A 46 -3.13 -8.16 -34.06
N LYS A 47 -3.50 -6.93 -33.66
CA LYS A 47 -4.06 -5.92 -34.58
C LYS A 47 -3.02 -4.84 -34.87
N SER A 48 -2.82 -4.64 -36.16
CA SER A 48 -1.92 -3.72 -36.85
C SER A 48 -2.38 -2.26 -36.80
N ASN A 49 -1.41 -1.35 -36.69
CA ASN A 49 -1.55 0.09 -36.95
C ASN A 49 -1.78 0.37 -38.44
N PRO A 50 -2.64 1.34 -38.81
CA PRO A 50 -2.57 1.98 -40.11
C PRO A 50 -1.73 3.26 -40.05
N SER A 51 -0.71 3.31 -40.92
CA SER A 51 -0.08 4.53 -41.42
C SER A 51 -1.00 5.23 -42.42
N GLY A 52 -1.02 6.56 -42.41
CA GLY A 52 -1.58 7.40 -43.48
C GLY A 52 -1.23 8.86 -43.22
N THR A 53 -0.23 9.41 -43.91
CA THR A 53 -0.24 10.15 -45.19
C THR A 53 -0.32 11.67 -45.04
N SER A 54 0.66 12.29 -45.69
CA SER A 54 0.95 13.71 -45.88
C SER A 54 -0.20 14.54 -46.43
N ALA A 55 -0.18 15.84 -46.10
CA ALA A 55 -0.60 16.90 -47.02
C ALA A 55 0.18 18.18 -46.72
N GLU A 56 1.00 18.58 -47.68
CA GLU A 56 1.56 19.91 -47.84
C GLU A 56 0.43 20.93 -48.08
N HIS A 57 0.56 22.13 -47.53
CA HIS A 57 -0.05 23.31 -48.14
C HIS A 57 0.80 24.56 -47.84
N LEU A 58 1.33 25.14 -48.91
CA LEU A 58 1.92 26.48 -48.95
C LEU A 58 0.85 27.54 -48.66
N ALA A 59 1.21 28.59 -47.93
CA ALA A 59 0.87 29.97 -48.28
C ALA A 59 1.77 30.94 -47.51
N GLN A 60 2.65 31.63 -48.23
CA GLN A 60 3.34 32.83 -47.79
C GLN A 60 2.43 34.04 -48.03
N SER A 61 2.22 34.84 -46.99
CA SER A 61 1.68 36.19 -47.11
C SER A 61 2.57 37.13 -46.31
N ALA A 62 3.13 38.12 -46.99
CA ALA A 62 3.82 39.26 -46.41
C ALA A 62 2.77 40.29 -46.02
N ASP A 63 2.76 40.72 -44.76
CA ASP A 63 1.96 41.85 -44.31
C ASP A 63 2.63 42.62 -43.17
N ASP A 64 2.28 43.90 -43.14
CA ASP A 64 2.91 45.09 -42.58
C ASP A 64 3.21 45.09 -41.07
N GLY A 65 4.44 45.52 -40.75
CA GLY A 65 4.77 46.58 -39.80
C GLY A 65 3.90 46.94 -38.58
N ASP A 66 3.59 46.01 -37.68
CA ASP A 66 3.09 46.33 -36.32
C ASP A 66 4.13 46.10 -35.20
N PRO A 67 4.18 46.94 -34.15
CA PRO A 67 5.13 46.79 -33.05
C PRO A 67 4.88 45.48 -32.29
N VAL A 68 5.91 44.62 -32.32
CA VAL A 68 5.94 43.26 -31.75
C VAL A 68 5.62 43.31 -30.25
N THR A 69 4.35 43.11 -29.92
CA THR A 69 3.94 42.75 -28.56
C THR A 69 4.47 41.34 -28.34
N LEU A 70 5.52 41.19 -27.53
CA LEU A 70 6.05 39.89 -27.12
C LEU A 70 4.94 39.11 -26.40
N ILE A 71 4.21 38.29 -27.16
CA ILE A 71 3.24 37.34 -26.63
C ILE A 71 4.04 36.39 -25.75
N ALA A 72 3.93 36.58 -24.43
CA ALA A 72 4.55 35.72 -23.45
C ALA A 72 4.22 34.27 -23.79
N ALA A 73 5.25 33.48 -24.08
CA ALA A 73 5.13 32.10 -24.53
C ALA A 73 4.20 31.36 -23.58
N ARG A 74 3.05 30.93 -24.11
CA ARG A 74 2.04 30.19 -23.36
C ARG A 74 2.73 28.93 -22.81
N PRO A 75 2.80 28.73 -21.48
CA PRO A 75 3.48 27.58 -20.92
C PRO A 75 2.85 26.33 -21.52
N LEU A 76 3.70 25.48 -22.09
CA LEU A 76 3.27 24.23 -22.72
C LEU A 76 2.43 23.42 -21.72
N PRO A 77 1.37 22.74 -22.19
CA PRO A 77 0.56 21.89 -21.33
C PRO A 77 1.48 20.89 -20.62
N ALA A 78 1.36 20.81 -19.29
CA ALA A 78 2.12 19.90 -18.47
C ALA A 78 2.02 18.49 -19.08
N THR A 79 3.17 17.93 -19.48
CA THR A 79 3.22 16.57 -20.02
C THR A 79 2.76 15.63 -18.92
N ILE A 80 1.59 15.03 -19.11
CA ILE A 80 1.07 14.01 -18.19
C ILE A 80 1.93 12.76 -18.38
N LEU A 81 2.87 12.53 -17.48
CA LEU A 81 3.65 11.31 -17.46
C LEU A 81 2.71 10.14 -17.19
N ALA A 82 2.85 9.07 -17.98
CA ALA A 82 2.10 7.84 -17.74
C ALA A 82 2.39 7.33 -16.31
N PRO A 83 1.38 6.79 -15.60
CA PRO A 83 1.60 6.19 -14.29
C PRO A 83 2.67 5.10 -14.37
N ARG A 84 3.59 5.10 -13.40
CA ARG A 84 4.60 4.03 -13.29
C ARG A 84 3.90 2.68 -13.11
N PRO A 85 4.40 1.58 -13.69
CA PRO A 85 3.84 0.25 -13.41
C PRO A 85 4.01 -0.09 -11.93
N PHE A 86 3.05 -0.84 -11.37
CA PHE A 86 3.13 -1.31 -9.99
C PHE A 86 4.27 -2.33 -9.85
N VAL A 87 5.27 -2.01 -9.02
CA VAL A 87 6.41 -2.88 -8.73
C VAL A 87 6.77 -2.76 -7.25
N TRP A 88 6.93 -3.90 -6.57
CA TRP A 88 7.50 -3.95 -5.23
C TRP A 88 8.99 -3.62 -5.28
N GLU A 89 9.40 -2.57 -4.58
CA GLU A 89 10.80 -2.24 -4.35
C GLU A 89 11.38 -3.24 -3.35
N LYS A 90 12.63 -3.67 -3.60
CA LYS A 90 13.33 -4.61 -2.74
C LYS A 90 14.43 -3.90 -1.97
N SER A 91 14.41 -4.02 -0.64
CA SER A 91 15.38 -3.34 0.24
C SER A 91 15.64 -4.15 1.50
N GLY A 92 16.80 -3.93 2.14
CA GLY A 92 17.18 -4.65 3.36
C GLY A 92 17.30 -6.16 3.15
N ARG A 93 17.57 -6.89 4.23
CA ARG A 93 17.60 -8.37 4.25
C ARG A 93 17.10 -8.89 5.59
N SER A 94 16.29 -9.94 5.54
CA SER A 94 15.89 -10.75 6.70
C SER A 94 17.04 -11.63 7.18
N ALA A 95 16.84 -12.38 8.27
CA ALA A 95 17.83 -13.32 8.80
C ALA A 95 18.23 -14.39 7.78
N GLY A 96 17.28 -14.88 6.97
CA GLY A 96 17.51 -15.80 5.85
C GLY A 96 18.03 -15.14 4.57
N GLY A 97 18.37 -13.85 4.59
CA GLY A 97 18.93 -13.12 3.45
C GLY A 97 17.92 -12.68 2.39
N ARG A 98 16.62 -12.92 2.59
CA ARG A 98 15.54 -12.51 1.67
C ARG A 98 15.32 -11.00 1.79
N GLN A 99 15.06 -10.34 0.65
CA GLN A 99 14.84 -8.89 0.64
C GLN A 99 13.41 -8.57 1.08
N PHE A 100 13.24 -7.47 1.84
CA PHE A 100 11.91 -6.95 2.13
C PHE A 100 11.32 -6.33 0.88
N GLN A 101 10.00 -6.45 0.72
CA GLN A 101 9.23 -5.85 -0.36
C GLN A 101 8.45 -4.67 0.18
N GLN A 102 8.63 -3.51 -0.44
CA GLN A 102 7.94 -2.28 -0.07
C GLN A 102 7.54 -1.42 -1.27
N ILE A 103 6.61 -0.50 -1.05
CA ILE A 103 6.26 0.54 -2.03
C ILE A 103 5.94 1.83 -1.28
N THR A 104 6.26 2.96 -1.89
CA THR A 104 5.85 4.29 -1.43
C THR A 104 4.87 4.89 -2.41
N THR A 105 3.69 5.28 -1.93
CA THR A 105 2.64 5.92 -2.73
C THR A 105 2.34 7.32 -2.19
N GLY A 106 2.08 8.27 -3.08
CA GLY A 106 1.87 9.67 -2.72
C GLY A 106 3.17 10.42 -2.44
N GLU A 107 3.13 11.76 -2.52
CA GLU A 107 4.32 12.61 -2.46
C GLU A 107 4.38 13.51 -1.23
N SER A 108 3.23 13.81 -0.60
CA SER A 108 3.15 14.80 0.47
C SER A 108 2.01 14.55 1.45
N GLY A 109 2.00 15.31 2.56
CA GLY A 109 0.92 15.30 3.55
C GLY A 109 1.13 14.29 4.68
N SER A 110 0.05 13.64 5.11
CA SER A 110 0.11 12.71 6.25
C SER A 110 0.87 11.43 5.88
N ARG A 111 1.99 11.18 6.54
CA ARG A 111 2.87 10.02 6.40
C ARG A 111 2.34 8.86 7.24
N THR A 112 1.96 7.79 6.58
CA THR A 112 1.47 6.56 7.20
C THR A 112 2.39 5.41 6.81
N LEU A 113 2.90 4.67 7.79
CA LEU A 113 3.60 3.41 7.56
C LEU A 113 2.61 2.26 7.71
N VAL A 114 2.39 1.50 6.65
CA VAL A 114 1.54 0.31 6.67
C VAL A 114 2.43 -0.92 6.63
N ILE A 115 2.18 -1.85 7.53
CA ILE A 115 2.97 -3.06 7.70
C ILE A 115 1.99 -4.22 7.55
N GLY A 116 2.27 -5.12 6.63
CA GLY A 116 1.60 -6.42 6.58
C GLY A 116 1.99 -7.30 7.76
N SER A 117 1.77 -8.60 7.62
CA SER A 117 1.96 -9.48 8.76
C SER A 117 3.41 -9.50 9.24
N VAL A 118 3.58 -9.49 10.56
CA VAL A 118 4.86 -9.79 11.23
C VAL A 118 5.05 -11.30 11.39
N ALA A 119 3.97 -12.07 11.31
CA ALA A 119 4.04 -13.53 11.22
C ALA A 119 4.23 -13.93 9.76
N GLY A 120 5.07 -14.94 9.51
CA GLY A 120 5.25 -15.44 8.15
C GLY A 120 4.03 -16.20 7.63
N ARG A 121 3.33 -16.92 8.50
CA ARG A 121 2.14 -17.73 8.15
C ARG A 121 0.82 -16.95 8.23
N ASP A 122 0.69 -15.86 7.48
CA ASP A 122 -0.53 -15.04 7.45
C ASP A 122 -0.92 -14.62 6.01
N PRO A 123 -1.39 -15.58 5.18
CA PRO A 123 -1.66 -15.32 3.78
C PRO A 123 -2.83 -14.35 3.55
N ALA A 124 -3.78 -14.24 4.48
CA ALA A 124 -4.90 -13.31 4.34
C ALA A 124 -4.46 -11.86 4.50
N ALA A 125 -3.62 -11.55 5.50
CA ALA A 125 -3.05 -10.22 5.67
C ALA A 125 -2.16 -9.83 4.48
N ILE A 126 -1.34 -10.77 3.99
CA ILE A 126 -0.47 -10.54 2.82
C ILE A 126 -1.29 -10.20 1.57
N ARG A 127 -2.35 -10.95 1.27
CA ARG A 127 -3.24 -10.64 0.13
C ARG A 127 -3.91 -9.28 0.26
N LEU A 128 -4.37 -8.93 1.47
CA LEU A 128 -4.98 -7.62 1.73
C LEU A 128 -3.99 -6.49 1.48
N ILE A 129 -2.72 -6.65 1.88
CA ILE A 129 -1.68 -5.66 1.63
C ILE A 129 -1.33 -5.57 0.15
N ASP A 130 -1.28 -6.69 -0.57
CA ASP A 130 -1.06 -6.69 -2.02
C ASP A 130 -2.19 -5.94 -2.75
N GLN A 131 -3.45 -6.10 -2.35
CA GLN A 131 -4.58 -5.36 -2.89
C GLN A 131 -4.52 -3.88 -2.53
N LEU A 132 -4.32 -3.56 -1.25
CA LEU A 132 -4.22 -2.18 -0.77
C LEU A 132 -3.10 -1.41 -1.48
N ALA A 133 -1.93 -2.02 -1.64
CA ALA A 133 -0.79 -1.39 -2.30
C ALA A 133 -1.09 -1.08 -3.78
N ARG A 134 -1.76 -1.98 -4.49
CA ARG A 134 -2.18 -1.77 -5.89
C ARG A 134 -3.21 -0.65 -6.00
N GLU A 135 -4.24 -0.70 -5.16
CA GLU A 135 -5.29 0.32 -5.14
C GLU A 135 -4.73 1.71 -4.84
N LEU A 136 -3.83 1.82 -3.86
CA LEU A 136 -3.19 3.10 -3.52
C LEU A 136 -2.26 3.59 -4.63
N HIS A 137 -1.56 2.69 -5.32
CA HIS A 137 -0.70 3.03 -6.45
C HIS A 137 -1.51 3.56 -7.64
N GLU A 138 -2.55 2.82 -8.03
CA GLU A 138 -3.41 3.14 -9.17
C GLU A 138 -4.24 4.41 -8.93
N ASN A 139 -4.65 4.67 -7.69
CA ASN A 139 -5.48 5.82 -7.33
C ASN A 139 -4.70 6.95 -6.63
N SER A 140 -3.36 6.89 -6.61
CA SER A 140 -2.50 7.84 -5.87
C SER A 140 -2.75 9.31 -6.22
N LEU A 141 -3.11 9.61 -7.47
CA LEU A 141 -3.36 10.98 -7.95
C LEU A 141 -4.64 11.59 -7.37
N ILE A 142 -5.68 10.78 -7.14
CA ILE A 142 -6.97 11.24 -6.58
C ILE A 142 -6.84 11.47 -5.07
N LEU A 143 -5.94 10.73 -4.47
CA LEU A 143 -5.74 10.56 -3.04
C LEU A 143 -4.79 11.61 -2.43
N GLY A 144 -4.62 12.76 -3.08
CA GLY A 144 -3.69 13.82 -2.68
C GLY A 144 -3.74 14.17 -1.19
N GLY A 145 -2.59 14.58 -0.64
CA GLY A 145 -2.47 14.98 0.77
C GLY A 145 -2.14 13.84 1.75
N PHE A 146 -1.77 12.66 1.27
CA PHE A 146 -1.07 11.68 2.09
C PHE A 146 0.08 10.99 1.35
N ARG A 147 0.99 10.44 2.15
CA ARG A 147 2.05 9.54 1.74
C ARG A 147 1.92 8.25 2.54
N ALA A 148 1.93 7.12 1.84
CA ALA A 148 1.92 5.80 2.47
C ALA A 148 3.19 5.03 2.08
N ASP A 149 3.97 4.62 3.09
CA ASP A 149 5.05 3.65 2.92
C ASP A 149 4.48 2.29 3.35
N ILE A 150 4.48 1.31 2.45
CA ILE A 150 3.84 0.01 2.67
C ILE A 150 4.91 -1.08 2.62
N ILE A 151 5.01 -1.88 3.67
CA ILE A 151 5.86 -3.07 3.74
C ILE A 151 4.97 -4.30 3.65
N ARG A 152 5.22 -5.17 2.67
CA ARG A 152 4.36 -6.33 2.38
C ARG A 152 4.29 -7.34 3.54
N THR A 153 5.43 -7.67 4.13
CA THR A 153 5.57 -8.53 5.32
C THR A 153 6.88 -8.16 6.03
N LEU A 154 6.91 -8.26 7.36
CA LEU A 154 8.18 -8.15 8.11
C LEU A 154 8.88 -9.49 8.31
N ASN A 155 8.25 -10.61 7.93
CA ASN A 155 8.89 -11.92 8.04
C ASN A 155 8.84 -12.65 6.68
N PRO A 156 9.62 -12.20 5.67
CA PRO A 156 9.65 -12.84 4.36
C PRO A 156 10.19 -14.28 4.43
N ASP A 157 11.03 -14.59 5.43
CA ASP A 157 11.51 -15.96 5.65
C ASP A 157 10.39 -16.89 6.09
N GLY A 158 9.66 -16.47 7.12
CA GLY A 158 8.49 -17.19 7.58
C GLY A 158 7.38 -17.25 6.52
N GLU A 159 7.23 -16.26 5.64
CA GLU A 159 6.27 -16.32 4.54
C GLU A 159 6.58 -17.48 3.59
N VAL A 160 7.83 -17.55 3.12
CA VAL A 160 8.26 -18.61 2.21
C VAL A 160 8.16 -19.98 2.89
N ASN A 161 8.56 -20.07 4.16
CA ASN A 161 8.57 -21.30 4.93
C ASN A 161 7.22 -21.64 5.59
N GLN A 162 6.19 -20.81 5.41
CA GLN A 162 4.89 -20.89 6.11
C GLN A 162 5.03 -21.05 7.64
N SER A 163 6.00 -20.34 8.24
CA SER A 163 6.34 -20.38 9.66
C SER A 163 5.94 -19.10 10.40
N LEU A 164 5.78 -19.19 11.72
CA LEU A 164 5.60 -18.04 12.61
C LEU A 164 6.93 -17.35 12.96
N THR A 165 8.04 -18.03 12.75
CA THR A 165 9.41 -17.55 13.06
C THR A 165 10.15 -17.15 11.79
N ASN A 166 11.26 -16.44 11.93
CA ASN A 166 12.22 -16.23 10.83
C ASN A 166 13.11 -17.47 10.64
N GLU A 167 14.11 -17.37 9.76
CA GLU A 167 15.07 -18.45 9.46
C GLU A 167 15.90 -18.89 10.69
N GLU A 168 16.15 -17.97 11.63
CA GLU A 168 16.83 -18.25 12.91
C GLU A 168 15.90 -18.84 13.98
N HIS A 169 14.67 -19.22 13.61
CA HIS A 169 13.65 -19.75 14.52
C HIS A 169 13.21 -18.75 15.62
N VAL A 170 13.41 -17.45 15.39
CA VAL A 170 13.00 -16.39 16.30
C VAL A 170 11.64 -15.80 15.88
N PRO A 171 10.66 -15.70 16.79
CA PRO A 171 9.41 -14.98 16.51
C PRO A 171 9.68 -13.47 16.41
N VAL A 172 9.57 -12.88 15.21
CA VAL A 172 9.91 -11.48 14.95
C VAL A 172 9.20 -10.51 15.89
N TYR A 173 7.92 -10.75 16.20
CA TYR A 173 7.13 -9.90 17.11
C TYR A 173 7.62 -9.90 18.57
N ARG A 174 8.48 -10.84 18.97
CA ARG A 174 9.09 -10.89 20.31
C ARG A 174 10.47 -10.24 20.36
N SER A 175 11.04 -9.92 19.21
CA SER A 175 12.38 -9.32 19.10
C SER A 175 12.35 -7.78 19.17
N PHE A 176 11.17 -7.18 19.33
CA PHE A 176 11.04 -5.74 19.53
C PHE A 176 11.60 -5.36 20.90
N PRO A 177 12.44 -4.31 20.97
CA PRO A 177 13.08 -3.96 22.21
C PRO A 177 12.04 -3.41 23.19
N ASN A 178 11.92 -4.04 24.35
CA ASN A 178 11.18 -3.47 25.48
C ASN A 178 12.14 -2.58 26.28
N VAL A 179 12.48 -1.42 25.73
CA VAL A 179 13.35 -0.47 26.41
C VAL A 179 12.53 0.61 27.08
N ALA A 180 12.67 0.69 28.40
CA ALA A 180 12.32 1.89 29.13
C ALA A 180 13.13 3.07 28.55
N PRO A 181 12.54 4.28 28.49
CA PRO A 181 13.23 5.47 28.01
C PRO A 181 14.60 5.63 28.70
N GLY A 182 15.68 5.75 27.92
CA GLY A 182 17.05 5.95 28.42
C GLY A 182 17.87 4.68 28.67
N THR A 183 17.32 3.49 28.39
CA THR A 183 18.08 2.23 28.50
C THR A 183 18.54 1.77 27.12
N THR A 184 19.83 1.49 26.94
CA THR A 184 20.32 0.87 25.70
C THR A 184 19.83 -0.58 25.63
N PRO A 185 19.19 -1.03 24.54
CA PRO A 185 18.82 -2.42 24.39
C PRO A 185 20.08 -3.28 24.46
N GLN A 186 20.17 -4.15 25.47
CA GLN A 186 21.29 -5.09 25.60
C GLN A 186 21.14 -6.30 24.65
N GLN A 187 20.02 -6.39 23.93
CA GLN A 187 19.68 -7.52 23.08
C GLN A 187 19.97 -7.20 21.60
N THR A 188 20.68 -8.09 20.93
CA THR A 188 20.85 -8.05 19.47
C THR A 188 19.49 -8.12 18.81
N LEU A 189 19.14 -7.10 18.03
CA LEU A 189 17.89 -7.04 17.31
C LEU A 189 17.88 -8.05 16.16
N ALA A 190 16.74 -8.69 15.93
CA ALA A 190 16.53 -9.46 14.72
C ALA A 190 16.61 -8.52 13.49
N PRO A 191 17.20 -8.94 12.37
CA PRO A 191 17.33 -8.11 11.17
C PRO A 191 15.99 -7.50 10.69
N GLU A 192 14.89 -8.23 10.87
CA GLU A 192 13.54 -7.77 10.55
C GLU A 192 13.08 -6.59 11.41
N VAL A 193 13.42 -6.61 12.70
CA VAL A 193 13.09 -5.53 13.64
C VAL A 193 13.97 -4.32 13.37
N ASP A 194 15.27 -4.52 13.15
CA ASP A 194 16.18 -3.44 12.81
C ASP A 194 15.76 -2.73 11.51
N PHE A 195 15.39 -3.50 10.47
CA PHE A 195 14.85 -2.95 9.23
C PHE A 195 13.62 -2.05 9.48
N LEU A 196 12.65 -2.51 10.28
CA LEU A 196 11.47 -1.71 10.60
C LEU A 196 11.84 -0.44 11.38
N LEU A 197 12.70 -0.53 12.39
CA LEU A 197 13.08 0.63 13.21
C LEU A 197 13.82 1.68 12.38
N ASN A 198 14.70 1.26 11.47
CA ASN A 198 15.34 2.15 10.52
C ASN A 198 14.29 2.79 9.60
N ARG A 199 13.31 2.03 9.11
CA ARG A 199 12.22 2.58 8.29
C ARG A 199 11.38 3.62 9.02
N VAL A 200 11.05 3.38 10.29
CA VAL A 200 10.34 4.35 11.14
C VAL A 200 11.15 5.62 11.34
N ARG A 201 12.48 5.50 11.53
CA ARG A 201 13.39 6.65 11.65
C ARG A 201 13.46 7.45 10.35
N ASP A 202 13.57 6.76 9.22
CA ASP A 202 13.75 7.39 7.90
C ASP A 202 12.48 8.06 7.39
N SER A 203 11.31 7.46 7.62
CA SER A 203 10.04 8.00 7.12
C SER A 203 9.32 8.89 8.13
N GLU A 204 9.68 8.82 9.41
CA GLU A 204 9.05 9.55 10.52
C GLU A 204 7.51 9.55 10.43
N PRO A 205 6.88 8.36 10.38
CA PRO A 205 5.46 8.27 10.11
C PRO A 205 4.65 8.88 11.27
N GLN A 206 3.60 9.63 10.96
CA GLN A 206 2.66 10.10 11.99
C GLN A 206 1.78 8.97 12.51
N ARG A 207 1.61 7.90 11.71
CA ARG A 207 0.79 6.72 12.05
C ARG A 207 1.45 5.46 11.53
N VAL A 208 1.39 4.41 12.34
CA VAL A 208 1.78 3.06 11.95
C VAL A 208 0.55 2.17 12.00
N ILE A 209 0.26 1.47 10.91
CA ILE A 209 -0.84 0.51 10.79
C ILE A 209 -0.21 -0.86 10.59
N HIS A 210 -0.51 -1.80 11.48
CA HIS A 210 -0.10 -3.20 11.35
C HIS A 210 -1.32 -4.06 11.04
N VAL A 211 -1.26 -4.80 9.94
CA VAL A 211 -2.32 -5.67 9.45
C VAL A 211 -1.98 -7.12 9.73
N ARG A 212 -2.88 -7.82 10.42
CA ARG A 212 -2.74 -9.25 10.73
C ARG A 212 -4.09 -9.93 10.79
N SER A 213 -4.09 -11.23 10.57
CA SER A 213 -5.27 -12.06 10.83
C SER A 213 -5.52 -12.23 12.32
N ILE A 214 -6.80 -12.27 12.68
CA ILE A 214 -7.29 -12.65 14.01
C ILE A 214 -8.39 -13.71 13.85
N GLY A 215 -8.58 -14.54 14.87
CA GLY A 215 -9.72 -15.45 14.91
C GLY A 215 -11.03 -14.69 15.18
N GLY A 216 -12.13 -15.14 14.58
CA GLY A 216 -13.47 -14.59 14.80
C GLY A 216 -14.23 -14.32 13.50
N SER A 217 -15.50 -13.94 13.63
CA SER A 217 -16.38 -13.62 12.50
C SER A 217 -16.43 -12.13 12.14
N ARG A 218 -15.77 -11.27 12.93
CA ARG A 218 -15.72 -9.81 12.71
C ARG A 218 -14.29 -9.32 12.84
N GLY A 219 -13.92 -8.36 12.00
CA GLY A 219 -12.63 -7.67 12.09
C GLY A 219 -12.51 -6.85 13.38
N MET A 220 -11.28 -6.45 13.70
CA MET A 220 -10.97 -5.63 14.87
C MET A 220 -9.95 -4.55 14.52
N ILE A 221 -10.17 -3.34 15.02
CA ILE A 221 -9.18 -2.27 15.06
C ILE A 221 -8.72 -2.13 16.50
N ALA A 222 -7.43 -2.36 16.72
CA ALA A 222 -6.79 -2.14 18.01
C ALA A 222 -5.93 -0.87 17.95
N SER A 223 -6.03 0.00 18.96
CA SER A 223 -5.24 1.23 19.03
C SER A 223 -4.52 1.37 20.37
N SER A 224 -3.32 1.94 20.36
CA SER A 224 -2.52 2.22 21.56
C SER A 224 -3.01 3.43 22.36
N SER A 225 -3.89 4.23 21.78
CA SER A 225 -4.48 5.42 22.39
C SER A 225 -5.96 5.52 22.03
N PRO A 226 -6.77 6.24 22.83
CA PRO A 226 -8.20 6.44 22.58
C PRO A 226 -8.49 7.43 21.45
N GLN A 227 -7.63 7.46 20.42
CA GLN A 227 -7.79 8.34 19.26
C GLN A 227 -9.14 8.10 18.58
N SER A 228 -9.87 9.20 18.32
CA SER A 228 -11.18 9.17 17.67
C SER A 228 -11.16 8.46 16.32
N HIS A 229 -10.06 8.59 15.56
CA HIS A 229 -9.94 8.01 14.22
C HIS A 229 -10.01 6.48 14.21
N ALA A 230 -9.40 5.78 15.18
CA ALA A 230 -9.40 4.32 15.21
C ALA A 230 -10.81 3.77 15.44
N ARG A 231 -11.58 4.45 16.30
CA ARG A 231 -12.98 4.13 16.55
C ARG A 231 -13.87 4.44 15.36
N GLU A 232 -13.71 5.62 14.76
CA GLU A 232 -14.44 6.03 13.56
C GLU A 232 -14.23 5.05 12.40
N VAL A 233 -12.99 4.63 12.17
CA VAL A 233 -12.66 3.62 11.16
C VAL A 233 -13.28 2.26 11.50
N ALA A 234 -13.25 1.86 12.78
CA ALA A 234 -13.89 0.62 13.20
C ALA A 234 -15.40 0.64 12.93
N ASP A 235 -16.07 1.75 13.28
CA ASP A 235 -17.51 1.94 13.06
C ASP A 235 -17.84 1.91 11.55
N TRP A 236 -17.02 2.55 10.71
CA TRP A 236 -17.20 2.56 9.26
C TRP A 236 -17.06 1.18 8.62
N LEU A 237 -16.16 0.34 9.14
CA LEU A 237 -15.91 -1.01 8.66
C LEU A 237 -16.78 -2.08 9.33
N ASP A 238 -17.65 -1.70 10.28
CA ASP A 238 -18.37 -2.63 11.17
C ASP A 238 -17.43 -3.58 11.96
N PHE A 239 -16.24 -3.08 12.30
CA PHE A 239 -15.22 -3.80 13.09
C PHE A 239 -15.39 -3.51 14.58
N LYS A 240 -14.90 -4.43 15.42
CA LYS A 240 -14.77 -4.18 16.86
C LYS A 240 -13.62 -3.21 17.10
N HIS A 241 -13.82 -2.20 17.95
CA HIS A 241 -12.72 -1.35 18.44
C HIS A 241 -12.22 -1.86 19.81
N SER A 242 -10.90 -1.91 19.98
CA SER A 242 -10.26 -2.28 21.25
C SER A 242 -9.08 -1.36 21.55
N LEU A 243 -8.90 -1.01 22.82
CA LEU A 243 -7.69 -0.33 23.27
C LEU A 243 -6.66 -1.38 23.67
N LEU A 244 -5.46 -1.26 23.13
CA LEU A 244 -4.33 -2.07 23.58
C LEU A 244 -3.99 -1.63 24.99
N SER A 245 -4.29 -2.49 25.97
CA SER A 245 -3.80 -2.31 27.33
C SER A 245 -2.28 -2.37 27.26
N GLN A 246 -1.61 -1.28 27.64
CA GLN A 246 -0.18 -1.33 27.89
C GLN A 246 -0.01 -2.21 29.12
N SER A 247 0.31 -3.50 28.91
CA SER A 247 0.82 -4.32 30.01
C SER A 247 2.12 -3.67 30.45
N ALA A 248 2.08 -3.04 31.62
CA ALA A 248 3.23 -2.44 32.29
C ALA A 248 4.33 -3.49 32.57
#